data_AF-A0A538ILT7-F1
#
_entry.id   AF-A0A538ILT7-F1
#
_cell.length_a   1.000
_cell.length_b   1.000
_cell.length_c   1.000
_cell.angle_alpha   90.00
_cell.angle_beta   90.00
_cell.angle_gamma   90.00
#
_symmetry.space_group_name_H-M   'P 1'
#
loop_
_entity.id
_entity.type
_entity.pdbx_description
1 polymer ?
#
loop_
_entity_poly.entity_id
_entity_poly.type
_entity_poly.pdbx_seq_one_letter_code
_entity_poly.pdbx_strand_id
1 'polypeptide(L)'
;MRFGLFYEHQLPRPWDPDAEERIMQDALDQIELADRLGFDYVWEVEHHFLEEYSHSSAPEVFLAAASQRTKRIRLGHGIVQRAQWEEALDAITRMFVEQPFAGHHGTYFDMPQRNVIPKPKQKPHPPLWVACSRRETILMAAQRGIGALSFAFVEPEDAKEWADQYYSILASDECVPIGFAVNPNVAVVLPMMCHEDEQTAIERGIDGGHFFGYSLAHYYVFGEHEPARTNLWEEFQEHRAEQGFARDIIAAEGEPLGVKLFEQGLGSLRGAIGTPDQITELVQRYERAGVDQVIFVLQAGRNKHEHVLESLGLFASRVMPLFAEQADAVDAAKRERFAEACEKALSRRAPARAPQPDYVVTVRDEGPRGQSEGADSPLAPFIKGKSDEELITAFGSDDAVAMIFAGMQAAFVPARAQDFTGAIQYELEVNGSVHTWAMSIADGAARATPGAADSPKLVVRAPLPVFLRVAAGEINGGLALMEGKIKLKGDLDVAARLGEMFGDQPRY
;
A
#
# COMPACT_ATOMS: atom_id res chain seq x y z
N MET A 1 -6.46 21.59 -21.47
CA MET A 1 -6.94 20.81 -20.31
C MET A 1 -6.76 19.31 -20.53
N ARG A 2 -6.43 18.53 -19.49
CA ARG A 2 -6.43 17.05 -19.49
C ARG A 2 -7.65 16.50 -18.72
N PHE A 3 -8.12 15.31 -19.09
CA PHE A 3 -9.29 14.69 -18.47
C PHE A 3 -8.99 13.32 -17.86
N GLY A 4 -9.45 13.10 -16.63
CA GLY A 4 -9.30 11.83 -15.94
C GLY A 4 -10.63 11.26 -15.44
N LEU A 5 -10.63 9.96 -15.15
CA LEU A 5 -11.68 9.29 -14.38
C LEU A 5 -11.16 8.89 -13.00
N PHE A 6 -12.07 8.74 -12.05
CA PHE A 6 -11.77 8.37 -10.68
C PHE A 6 -12.75 7.31 -10.16
N TYR A 7 -12.21 6.30 -9.49
CA TYR A 7 -12.96 5.17 -8.97
C TYR A 7 -12.69 4.95 -7.49
N GLU A 8 -13.78 4.77 -6.75
CA GLU A 8 -13.81 4.23 -5.37
C GLU A 8 -14.33 2.79 -5.34
N HIS A 9 -15.00 2.36 -6.42
CA HIS A 9 -15.93 1.23 -6.43
C HIS A 9 -17.04 1.38 -5.37
N GLN A 10 -17.69 2.54 -5.34
CA GLN A 10 -18.76 2.85 -4.39
C GLN A 10 -19.99 1.97 -4.64
N LEU A 11 -20.46 1.28 -3.60
CA LEU A 11 -21.51 0.27 -3.69
C LEU A 11 -22.56 0.44 -2.58
N PRO A 12 -23.56 1.33 -2.76
CA PRO A 12 -24.59 1.54 -1.75
C PRO A 12 -25.53 0.33 -1.59
N ARG A 13 -26.04 0.11 -0.37
CA ARG A 13 -27.02 -0.95 -0.07
C ARG A 13 -28.40 -0.70 -0.72
N PRO A 14 -29.23 -1.74 -0.89
CA PRO A 14 -28.96 -3.16 -0.63
C PRO A 14 -28.13 -3.81 -1.74
N TRP A 15 -27.40 -4.87 -1.38
CA TRP A 15 -26.57 -5.66 -2.31
C TRP A 15 -27.22 -7.01 -2.63
N ASP A 16 -27.01 -7.47 -3.85
CA ASP A 16 -27.18 -8.86 -4.24
C ASP A 16 -25.82 -9.58 -4.32
N PRO A 17 -25.78 -10.92 -4.38
CA PRO A 17 -24.53 -11.69 -4.33
C PRO A 17 -23.48 -11.33 -5.38
N ASP A 18 -23.90 -10.76 -6.52
CA ASP A 18 -23.01 -10.46 -7.65
C ASP A 18 -22.63 -8.98 -7.71
N ALA A 19 -23.03 -8.18 -6.70
CA ALA A 19 -22.89 -6.73 -6.73
C ALA A 19 -21.44 -6.25 -6.78
N GLU A 20 -20.54 -6.89 -6.02
CA GLU A 20 -19.11 -6.59 -6.01
C GLU A 20 -18.43 -6.99 -7.32
N GLU A 21 -18.74 -8.16 -7.87
CA GLU A 21 -18.21 -8.56 -9.18
C GLU A 21 -18.65 -7.59 -10.27
N ARG A 22 -19.95 -7.23 -10.28
CA ARG A 22 -20.53 -6.35 -11.27
C ARG A 22 -19.94 -4.94 -11.21
N ILE A 23 -19.76 -4.34 -10.03
CA ILE A 23 -19.19 -2.98 -9.94
C ILE A 23 -17.75 -2.91 -10.47
N MET A 24 -16.97 -3.97 -10.24
CA MET A 24 -15.61 -4.11 -10.75
C MET A 24 -15.58 -4.29 -12.27
N GLN A 25 -16.45 -5.14 -12.83
CA GLN A 25 -16.55 -5.32 -14.28
C GLN A 25 -17.05 -4.04 -14.97
N ASP A 26 -18.07 -3.39 -14.40
CA ASP A 26 -18.60 -2.13 -14.88
C ASP A 26 -17.50 -1.06 -14.93
N ALA A 27 -16.65 -0.99 -13.90
CA ALA A 27 -15.52 -0.05 -13.86
C ALA A 27 -14.50 -0.35 -14.98
N LEU A 28 -14.13 -1.62 -15.18
CA LEU A 28 -13.23 -2.00 -16.28
C LEU A 28 -13.81 -1.69 -17.67
N ASP A 29 -15.11 -1.90 -17.87
CA ASP A 29 -15.82 -1.59 -19.12
C ASP A 29 -15.84 -0.07 -19.40
N GLN A 30 -16.09 0.72 -18.36
CA GLN A 30 -16.04 2.18 -18.44
C GLN A 30 -14.63 2.69 -18.75
N ILE A 31 -13.60 2.13 -18.11
CA ILE A 31 -12.20 2.50 -18.35
C ILE A 31 -11.77 2.14 -19.77
N GLU A 32 -12.17 0.97 -20.27
CA GLU A 32 -11.89 0.58 -21.65
C GLU A 32 -12.57 1.51 -22.66
N LEU A 33 -13.82 1.91 -22.38
CA LEU A 33 -14.49 2.93 -23.19
C LEU A 33 -13.77 4.28 -23.12
N ALA A 34 -13.38 4.73 -21.93
CA ALA A 34 -12.69 6.00 -21.73
C ALA A 34 -11.35 6.06 -22.49
N ASP A 35 -10.58 4.96 -22.47
CA ASP A 35 -9.37 4.80 -23.28
C ASP A 35 -9.66 4.97 -24.77
N ARG A 36 -10.73 4.33 -25.26
CA ARG A 36 -11.17 4.45 -26.66
C ARG A 36 -11.59 5.88 -27.03
N LEU A 37 -12.28 6.56 -26.13
CA LEU A 37 -12.77 7.93 -26.29
C LEU A 37 -11.68 9.00 -26.15
N GLY A 38 -10.51 8.64 -25.61
CA GLY A 38 -9.35 9.52 -25.53
C GLY A 38 -9.20 10.24 -24.19
N PHE A 39 -9.80 9.74 -23.12
CA PHE A 39 -9.49 10.24 -21.77
C PHE A 39 -8.01 9.98 -21.46
N ASP A 40 -7.38 10.92 -20.74
CA ASP A 40 -5.93 10.91 -20.52
C ASP A 40 -5.54 10.03 -19.32
N TYR A 41 -6.37 9.96 -18.28
CA TYR A 41 -6.07 9.27 -17.02
C TYR A 41 -7.24 8.48 -16.45
N VAL A 42 -6.92 7.42 -15.70
CA VAL A 42 -7.79 6.84 -14.69
C VAL A 42 -7.03 6.76 -13.37
N TRP A 43 -7.73 7.10 -12.29
CA TRP A 43 -7.23 7.11 -10.92
C TRP A 43 -8.02 6.12 -10.08
N GLU A 44 -7.30 5.26 -9.38
CA GLU A 44 -7.86 4.32 -8.40
C GLU A 44 -7.38 4.70 -7.00
N VAL A 45 -8.25 4.54 -6.00
CA VAL A 45 -7.89 4.81 -4.61
C VAL A 45 -7.80 3.59 -3.74
N GLU A 46 -7.33 3.78 -2.51
CA GLU A 46 -7.15 2.72 -1.54
C GLU A 46 -7.99 2.98 -0.28
N HIS A 47 -8.91 2.07 0.01
CA HIS A 47 -9.68 2.03 1.25
C HIS A 47 -9.84 0.58 1.73
N HIS A 48 -9.81 0.40 3.05
CA HIS A 48 -9.87 -0.93 3.68
C HIS A 48 -11.06 -1.06 4.59
N PHE A 49 -11.74 -2.21 4.52
CA PHE A 49 -12.83 -2.61 5.42
C PHE A 49 -14.07 -1.71 5.37
N LEU A 50 -14.24 -0.93 4.30
CA LEU A 50 -15.43 -0.10 4.08
C LEU A 50 -16.44 -0.88 3.25
N GLU A 51 -17.72 -0.68 3.56
CA GLU A 51 -18.81 -1.48 3.00
C GLU A 51 -19.53 -0.78 1.85
N GLU A 52 -19.83 0.52 1.95
CA GLU A 52 -20.61 1.23 0.93
C GLU A 52 -19.81 2.32 0.22
N TYR A 53 -18.85 2.95 0.91
CA TYR A 53 -18.08 4.06 0.36
C TYR A 53 -17.04 3.63 -0.69
N SER A 54 -16.29 2.57 -0.42
CA SER A 54 -15.24 2.11 -1.32
C SER A 54 -14.94 0.62 -1.15
N HIS A 55 -14.82 -0.07 -2.28
CA HIS A 55 -14.40 -1.48 -2.38
C HIS A 55 -12.98 -1.64 -2.93
N SER A 56 -12.23 -0.55 -3.05
CA SER A 56 -10.88 -0.57 -3.62
C SER A 56 -9.81 -0.77 -2.54
N SER A 57 -9.60 -2.00 -2.10
CA SER A 57 -8.57 -2.35 -1.10
C SER A 57 -7.21 -2.72 -1.69
N ALA A 58 -7.18 -3.08 -2.97
CA ALA A 58 -5.98 -3.47 -3.71
C ALA A 58 -5.97 -2.82 -5.10
N PRO A 59 -5.91 -1.48 -5.17
CA PRO A 59 -5.97 -0.72 -6.42
C PRO A 59 -4.95 -1.18 -7.46
N GLU A 60 -3.75 -1.60 -7.06
CA GLU A 60 -2.72 -2.10 -7.97
C GLU A 60 -3.13 -3.38 -8.70
N VAL A 61 -3.94 -4.23 -8.08
CA VAL A 61 -4.47 -5.46 -8.71
C VAL A 61 -5.51 -5.09 -9.76
N PHE A 62 -6.41 -4.16 -9.42
CA PHE A 62 -7.41 -3.66 -10.35
C PHE A 62 -6.76 -2.93 -11.54
N LEU A 63 -5.79 -2.04 -11.28
CA LEU A 63 -5.04 -1.33 -12.30
C LEU A 63 -4.21 -2.29 -13.18
N ALA A 64 -3.69 -3.39 -12.63
CA ALA A 64 -3.05 -4.43 -13.44
C ALA A 64 -4.04 -5.06 -14.44
N ALA A 65 -5.29 -5.33 -14.03
CA ALA A 65 -6.33 -5.79 -14.94
C ALA A 65 -6.70 -4.72 -16.00
N ALA A 66 -6.91 -3.47 -15.57
CA ALA A 66 -7.19 -2.35 -16.47
C ALA A 66 -6.08 -2.12 -17.51
N SER A 67 -4.81 -2.34 -17.14
CA SER A 67 -3.66 -2.24 -18.05
C SER A 67 -3.72 -3.21 -19.22
N GLN A 68 -4.40 -4.36 -19.07
CA GLN A 68 -4.54 -5.35 -20.14
C GLN A 68 -5.67 -4.99 -21.11
N ARG A 69 -6.65 -4.20 -20.65
CA ARG A 69 -7.81 -3.77 -21.45
C ARG A 69 -7.57 -2.46 -22.21
N THR A 70 -6.58 -1.66 -21.79
CA THR A 70 -6.33 -0.31 -22.31
C THR A 70 -5.05 -0.20 -23.13
N LYS A 71 -4.91 0.89 -23.91
CA LYS A 71 -3.75 1.14 -24.78
C LYS A 71 -3.10 2.51 -24.61
N ARG A 72 -3.84 3.53 -24.17
CA ARG A 72 -3.38 4.94 -24.17
C ARG A 72 -3.57 5.63 -22.82
N ILE A 73 -4.69 5.41 -22.16
CA ILE A 73 -5.04 6.02 -20.87
C ILE A 73 -3.98 5.68 -19.82
N ARG A 74 -3.63 6.67 -19.01
CA ARG A 74 -2.61 6.53 -17.97
C ARG A 74 -3.26 6.04 -16.68
N LEU A 75 -2.62 5.10 -16.01
CA LEU A 75 -3.12 4.49 -14.77
C LEU A 75 -2.43 5.14 -13.56
N GLY A 76 -3.21 5.67 -12.62
CA GLY A 76 -2.73 6.36 -11.41
C GLY A 76 -3.35 5.81 -10.12
N HIS A 77 -2.65 5.97 -8.99
CA HIS A 77 -3.01 5.44 -7.66
C HIS A 77 -2.85 6.52 -6.56
N GLY A 78 -3.74 6.58 -5.55
CA GLY A 78 -3.55 7.32 -4.25
C GLY A 78 -4.38 6.73 -3.08
N ILE A 79 -4.04 6.70 -1.78
CA ILE A 79 -3.18 7.55 -0.92
C ILE A 79 -2.76 6.85 0.40
N VAL A 80 -1.66 7.30 1.04
CA VAL A 80 -1.04 6.77 2.29
C VAL A 80 -0.70 7.90 3.31
N GLN A 81 -0.53 7.59 4.61
CA GLN A 81 -0.32 8.53 5.73
C GLN A 81 1.09 9.13 5.90
N ARG A 82 1.15 10.41 6.32
CA ARG A 82 2.25 11.39 6.07
C ARG A 82 3.68 11.09 6.54
N ALA A 83 3.91 10.68 7.79
CA ALA A 83 5.29 10.66 8.32
C ALA A 83 6.08 9.43 7.81
N GLN A 84 5.43 8.26 7.83
CA GLN A 84 5.93 7.06 7.16
C GLN A 84 5.99 7.26 5.64
N TRP A 85 5.03 8.00 5.07
CA TRP A 85 4.96 8.26 3.64
C TRP A 85 6.18 9.04 3.11
N GLU A 86 6.67 10.07 3.81
CA GLU A 86 7.83 10.83 3.33
C GLU A 86 9.10 9.96 3.30
N GLU A 87 9.34 9.20 4.36
CA GLU A 87 10.48 8.26 4.41
C GLU A 87 10.34 7.15 3.36
N ALA A 88 9.15 6.56 3.24
CA ALA A 88 8.87 5.52 2.27
C ALA A 88 9.00 6.03 0.83
N LEU A 89 8.53 7.24 0.52
CA LEU A 89 8.56 7.79 -0.82
C LEU A 89 9.99 8.14 -1.27
N ASP A 90 10.85 8.66 -0.39
CA ASP A 90 12.26 8.83 -0.73
C ASP A 90 12.92 7.47 -1.04
N ALA A 91 12.69 6.47 -0.18
CA ALA A 91 13.25 5.14 -0.38
C ALA A 91 12.71 4.48 -1.66
N ILE A 92 11.40 4.55 -1.94
CA ILE A 92 10.77 3.98 -3.13
C ILE A 92 11.31 4.65 -4.40
N THR A 93 11.44 5.98 -4.43
CA THR A 93 11.99 6.67 -5.61
C THR A 93 13.46 6.30 -5.84
N ARG A 94 14.22 6.07 -4.77
CA ARG A 94 15.58 5.50 -4.85
C ARG A 94 15.56 4.06 -5.35
N MET A 95 14.65 3.22 -4.88
CA MET A 95 14.47 1.86 -5.38
C MET A 95 14.15 1.83 -6.88
N PHE A 96 13.52 2.86 -7.45
CA PHE A 96 13.30 2.94 -8.90
C PHE A 96 14.56 3.23 -9.72
N VAL A 97 15.51 4.01 -9.18
CA VAL A 97 16.68 4.50 -9.93
C VAL A 97 17.98 3.76 -9.59
N GLU A 98 18.14 3.29 -8.35
CA GLU A 98 19.35 2.63 -7.86
C GLU A 98 19.43 1.18 -8.33
N GLN A 99 20.60 0.78 -8.82
CA GLN A 99 20.88 -0.58 -9.31
C GLN A 99 22.26 -1.02 -8.85
N PRO A 100 22.36 -1.91 -7.83
CA PRO A 100 21.32 -2.32 -6.87
C PRO A 100 20.87 -1.16 -5.96
N PHE A 101 19.76 -1.35 -5.23
CA PHE A 101 19.32 -0.40 -4.20
C PHE A 101 20.35 -0.39 -3.05
N ALA A 102 20.83 0.80 -2.68
CA ALA A 102 21.88 0.99 -1.70
C ALA A 102 21.43 0.77 -0.25
N GLY A 103 20.18 0.37 -0.04
CA GLY A 103 19.55 0.20 1.25
C GLY A 103 19.02 1.51 1.84
N HIS A 104 18.31 1.35 2.95
CA HIS A 104 17.71 2.41 3.74
C HIS A 104 17.77 2.03 5.21
N HIS A 105 18.10 3.01 6.05
CA HIS A 105 18.01 2.91 7.50
C HIS A 105 17.29 4.18 7.96
N GLY A 106 16.15 4.02 8.61
CA GLY A 106 15.26 5.14 8.89
C GLY A 106 14.54 5.01 10.23
N THR A 107 13.58 5.91 10.45
CA THR A 107 12.79 5.94 11.69
C THR A 107 11.71 4.86 11.67
N TYR A 108 11.16 4.58 10.48
CA TYR A 108 10.00 3.72 10.34
C TYR A 108 10.33 2.34 9.81
N PHE A 109 11.36 2.21 8.97
CA PHE A 109 11.78 0.91 8.47
C PHE A 109 13.25 0.88 8.06
N ASP A 110 13.79 -0.33 8.04
CA ASP A 110 15.14 -0.63 7.56
C ASP A 110 15.08 -1.64 6.43
N MET A 111 15.90 -1.41 5.41
CA MET A 111 16.03 -2.30 4.27
C MET A 111 17.50 -2.38 3.87
N PRO A 112 18.15 -3.55 3.99
CA PRO A 112 19.55 -3.67 3.60
C PRO A 112 19.72 -3.52 2.09
N GLN A 113 20.97 -3.43 1.62
CA GLN A 113 21.26 -3.35 0.18
C GLN A 113 20.70 -4.59 -0.55
N ARG A 114 20.04 -4.38 -1.69
CA ARG A 114 19.42 -5.46 -2.50
C ARG A 114 19.02 -5.02 -3.90
N ASN A 115 18.85 -5.99 -4.78
CA ASN A 115 18.17 -5.74 -6.04
C ASN A 115 16.66 -5.58 -5.81
N VAL A 116 16.11 -4.43 -6.22
CA VAL A 116 14.67 -4.21 -6.32
C VAL A 116 14.33 -4.21 -7.81
N ILE A 117 13.63 -5.25 -8.25
CA ILE A 117 13.27 -5.51 -9.65
C ILE A 117 11.80 -5.97 -9.74
N PRO A 118 11.11 -5.77 -10.88
CA PRO A 118 11.57 -5.08 -12.09
C PRO A 118 11.70 -3.56 -11.90
N LYS A 119 12.52 -2.92 -12.75
CA LYS A 119 12.61 -1.45 -12.79
C LYS A 119 11.48 -0.86 -13.62
N PRO A 120 10.98 0.34 -13.28
CA PRO A 120 9.96 0.99 -14.08
C PRO A 120 10.47 1.27 -15.50
N LYS A 121 9.58 1.11 -16.48
CA LYS A 121 9.84 1.48 -17.88
C LYS A 121 10.03 2.99 -18.02
N GLN A 122 9.20 3.79 -17.31
CA GLN A 122 9.34 5.24 -17.24
C GLN A 122 10.56 5.63 -16.42
N LYS A 123 11.35 6.58 -16.93
CA LYS A 123 12.55 7.12 -16.27
C LYS A 123 12.35 8.57 -15.86
N PRO A 124 12.93 9.01 -14.73
CA PRO A 124 13.65 8.18 -13.74
C PRO A 124 12.73 7.24 -12.95
N HIS A 125 11.46 7.61 -12.79
CA HIS A 125 10.38 6.82 -12.23
C HIS A 125 9.04 7.33 -12.81
N PRO A 126 7.90 6.66 -12.57
CA PRO A 126 6.58 7.21 -12.88
C PRO A 126 6.35 8.58 -12.20
N PRO A 127 5.60 9.52 -12.81
CA PRO A 127 5.29 10.81 -12.19
C PRO A 127 4.63 10.64 -10.82
N LEU A 128 5.10 11.40 -9.83
CA LEU A 128 4.57 11.33 -8.47
C LEU A 128 3.43 12.31 -8.29
N TRP A 129 2.39 11.85 -7.60
CA TRP A 129 1.21 12.63 -7.25
C TRP A 129 0.90 12.41 -5.77
N VAL A 130 0.26 13.40 -5.16
CA VAL A 130 -0.31 13.28 -3.82
C VAL A 130 -1.72 13.82 -3.82
N ALA A 131 -2.61 13.07 -3.18
CA ALA A 131 -3.97 13.53 -2.93
C ALA A 131 -3.97 14.63 -1.86
N CYS A 132 -4.75 15.68 -2.12
CA CYS A 132 -4.82 16.87 -1.29
C CYS A 132 -6.26 17.12 -0.86
N SER A 133 -6.59 16.80 0.38
CA SER A 133 -7.91 17.14 0.97
C SER A 133 -7.93 18.53 1.60
N ARG A 134 -6.79 19.22 1.66
CA ARG A 134 -6.60 20.52 2.32
C ARG A 134 -5.56 21.35 1.60
N ARG A 135 -5.67 22.67 1.64
CA ARG A 135 -4.72 23.63 1.05
C ARG A 135 -3.27 23.35 1.47
N GLU A 136 -3.02 23.04 2.74
CA GLU A 136 -1.67 22.78 3.24
C GLU A 136 -1.00 21.58 2.54
N THR A 137 -1.81 20.61 2.09
CA THR A 137 -1.30 19.45 1.36
C THR A 137 -0.90 19.81 -0.06
N ILE A 138 -1.62 20.76 -0.68
CA ILE A 138 -1.27 21.31 -2.00
C ILE A 138 0.06 22.04 -1.92
N LEU A 139 0.25 22.87 -0.89
CA LEU A 139 1.52 23.59 -0.70
C LEU A 139 2.68 22.62 -0.42
N MET A 140 2.45 21.57 0.39
CA MET A 140 3.42 20.49 0.60
C MET A 140 3.79 19.78 -0.71
N ALA A 141 2.80 19.50 -1.58
CA ALA A 141 3.05 18.90 -2.89
C ALA A 141 4.01 19.76 -3.73
N ALA A 142 3.82 21.08 -3.75
CA ALA A 142 4.73 22.01 -4.40
C ALA A 142 6.14 21.97 -3.78
N GLN A 143 6.23 21.99 -2.44
CA GLN A 143 7.52 21.92 -1.72
C GLN A 143 8.28 20.62 -2.00
N ARG A 144 7.59 19.52 -2.35
CA ARG A 144 8.19 18.22 -2.68
C ARG A 144 8.29 17.95 -4.18
N GLY A 145 7.94 18.92 -5.02
CA GLY A 145 8.01 18.80 -6.48
C GLY A 145 7.10 17.71 -7.06
N ILE A 146 5.96 17.43 -6.42
CA ILE A 146 5.01 16.38 -6.82
C ILE A 146 3.68 17.00 -7.27
N GLY A 147 2.94 16.28 -8.12
CA GLY A 147 1.64 16.74 -8.62
C GLY A 147 0.61 16.76 -7.50
N ALA A 148 -0.21 17.82 -7.44
CA ALA A 148 -1.28 17.96 -6.47
C ALA A 148 -2.59 17.45 -7.08
N LEU A 149 -3.22 16.45 -6.46
CA LEU A 149 -4.53 15.94 -6.85
C LEU A 149 -5.54 16.37 -5.78
N SER A 150 -6.27 17.45 -6.03
CA SER A 150 -7.17 18.08 -5.06
C SER A 150 -8.53 17.39 -4.97
N PHE A 151 -8.87 16.91 -3.77
CA PHE A 151 -10.20 16.44 -3.37
C PHE A 151 -11.01 17.52 -2.63
N ALA A 152 -10.45 18.71 -2.46
CA ALA A 152 -11.06 19.77 -1.66
C ALA A 152 -12.27 20.44 -2.35
N PHE A 153 -12.82 19.84 -3.42
CA PHE A 153 -14.04 20.26 -4.11
C PHE A 153 -14.21 21.78 -4.18
N VAL A 154 -13.34 22.40 -4.97
CA VAL A 154 -13.09 23.84 -4.94
C VAL A 154 -13.76 24.49 -6.13
N GLU A 155 -14.39 25.64 -5.94
CA GLU A 155 -14.86 26.43 -7.08
C GLU A 155 -13.66 26.89 -7.93
N PRO A 156 -13.82 27.05 -9.26
CA PRO A 156 -12.74 27.50 -10.12
C PRO A 156 -12.03 28.79 -9.64
N GLU A 157 -12.78 29.72 -9.06
CA GLU A 157 -12.29 31.02 -8.60
C GLU A 157 -11.34 30.88 -7.41
N ASP A 158 -11.66 29.98 -6.47
CA ASP A 158 -10.80 29.66 -5.32
C ASP A 158 -9.61 28.79 -5.74
N ALA A 159 -9.81 27.90 -6.72
CA ALA A 159 -8.74 27.05 -7.26
C ALA A 159 -7.60 27.87 -7.87
N LYS A 160 -7.89 29.07 -8.38
CA LYS A 160 -6.89 29.97 -8.94
C LYS A 160 -5.84 30.39 -7.91
N GLU A 161 -6.27 30.83 -6.73
CA GLU A 161 -5.34 31.24 -5.68
C GLU A 161 -4.41 30.08 -5.31
N TRP A 162 -4.97 28.87 -5.23
CA TRP A 162 -4.22 27.68 -4.81
C TRP A 162 -3.25 27.21 -5.89
N ALA A 163 -3.65 27.23 -7.16
CA ALA A 163 -2.77 26.92 -8.28
C ALA A 163 -1.63 27.94 -8.39
N ASP A 164 -1.92 29.24 -8.28
CA ASP A 164 -0.90 30.30 -8.32
C ASP A 164 0.12 30.12 -7.17
N GLN A 165 -0.34 29.77 -5.97
CA GLN A 165 0.55 29.49 -4.83
C GLN A 165 1.37 28.21 -5.02
N TYR A 166 0.75 27.13 -5.49
CA TYR A 166 1.44 25.88 -5.82
C TYR A 166 2.59 26.15 -6.79
N TYR A 167 2.32 26.86 -7.89
CA TYR A 167 3.33 27.15 -8.90
C TYR A 167 4.41 28.14 -8.43
N SER A 168 4.04 29.10 -7.57
CA SER A 168 5.00 30.01 -6.94
C SER A 168 5.99 29.25 -6.04
N ILE A 169 5.50 28.35 -5.18
CA ILE A 169 6.35 27.53 -4.30
C ILE A 169 7.21 26.56 -5.11
N LEU A 170 6.63 25.90 -6.12
CA LEU A 170 7.36 24.98 -7.00
C LEU A 170 8.55 25.67 -7.69
N ALA A 171 8.39 26.96 -8.05
CA ALA A 171 9.42 27.75 -8.67
C ALA A 171 10.42 28.40 -7.69
N SER A 172 10.19 28.30 -6.38
CA SER A 172 11.02 28.94 -5.36
C SER A 172 12.14 28.02 -4.83
N ASP A 173 12.92 28.54 -3.89
CA ASP A 173 13.93 27.77 -3.15
C ASP A 173 13.32 26.77 -2.15
N GLU A 174 12.02 26.86 -1.86
CA GLU A 174 11.31 25.93 -0.99
C GLU A 174 11.07 24.55 -1.63
N CYS A 175 11.08 24.47 -2.96
CA CYS A 175 10.91 23.21 -3.67
C CYS A 175 12.17 22.35 -3.58
N VAL A 176 12.10 21.28 -2.79
CA VAL A 176 13.10 20.22 -2.66
C VAL A 176 12.44 18.89 -3.07
N PRO A 177 12.69 18.42 -4.30
CA PRO A 177 12.01 17.25 -4.83
C PRO A 177 12.27 15.96 -4.02
N ILE A 178 11.20 15.25 -3.70
CA ILE A 178 11.28 13.92 -3.05
C ILE A 178 11.61 12.81 -4.05
N GLY A 179 11.34 13.03 -5.33
CA GLY A 179 11.68 12.14 -6.43
C GLY A 179 12.78 12.72 -7.31
N PHE A 180 13.26 11.91 -8.25
CA PHE A 180 14.29 12.28 -9.23
C PHE A 180 13.73 13.03 -10.46
N ALA A 181 12.43 13.36 -10.44
CA ALA A 181 11.78 14.24 -11.41
C ALA A 181 10.73 15.10 -10.69
N VAL A 182 10.53 16.33 -11.19
CA VAL A 182 9.47 17.24 -10.72
C VAL A 182 8.22 17.04 -11.56
N ASN A 183 7.06 17.00 -10.91
CA ASN A 183 5.75 16.90 -11.55
C ASN A 183 4.92 18.17 -11.29
N PRO A 184 5.01 19.20 -12.15
CA PRO A 184 4.32 20.48 -11.98
C PRO A 184 2.88 20.42 -12.53
N ASN A 185 2.01 19.70 -11.83
CA ASN A 185 0.61 19.55 -12.24
C ASN A 185 -0.33 19.67 -11.04
N VAL A 186 -1.44 20.38 -11.24
CA VAL A 186 -2.57 20.51 -10.33
C VAL A 186 -3.80 19.92 -10.99
N ALA A 187 -4.43 18.96 -10.32
CA ALA A 187 -5.67 18.33 -10.73
C ALA A 187 -6.78 18.58 -9.72
N VAL A 188 -8.02 18.60 -10.18
CA VAL A 188 -9.23 18.71 -9.33
C VAL A 188 -10.19 17.56 -9.63
N VAL A 189 -10.88 17.07 -8.60
CA VAL A 189 -11.88 15.99 -8.71
C VAL A 189 -13.28 16.57 -8.59
N LEU A 190 -14.19 16.16 -9.46
CA LEU A 190 -15.59 16.59 -9.49
C LEU A 190 -16.52 15.42 -9.86
N PRO A 191 -17.75 15.36 -9.34
CA PRO A 191 -18.74 14.45 -9.90
C PRO A 191 -19.13 14.90 -11.31
N MET A 192 -19.51 13.94 -12.17
CA MET A 192 -20.00 14.24 -13.51
C MET A 192 -21.21 13.39 -13.89
N MET A 193 -22.16 14.04 -14.57
CA MET A 193 -23.20 13.37 -15.35
C MET A 193 -23.57 14.31 -16.50
N CYS A 194 -23.16 13.95 -17.71
CA CYS A 194 -23.36 14.74 -18.92
C CYS A 194 -24.61 14.23 -19.66
N HIS A 195 -25.55 15.12 -19.96
CA HIS A 195 -26.74 14.79 -20.76
C HIS A 195 -27.20 16.02 -21.56
N GLU A 196 -27.82 15.83 -22.73
CA GLU A 196 -28.31 16.96 -23.56
C GLU A 196 -29.40 17.80 -22.86
N ASP A 197 -30.06 17.22 -21.87
CA ASP A 197 -31.07 17.85 -21.02
C ASP A 197 -30.57 17.95 -19.56
N GLU A 198 -30.57 19.17 -19.02
CA GLU A 198 -30.07 19.50 -17.68
C GLU A 198 -30.83 18.74 -16.58
N GLN A 199 -32.16 18.68 -16.68
CA GLN A 199 -32.99 18.02 -15.68
C GLN A 199 -32.68 16.52 -15.62
N THR A 200 -32.53 15.87 -16.76
CA THR A 200 -32.13 14.47 -16.84
C THR A 200 -30.72 14.24 -16.28
N ALA A 201 -29.77 15.16 -16.51
CA ALA A 201 -28.44 15.07 -15.90
C ALA A 201 -28.52 15.10 -14.36
N ILE A 202 -29.31 16.04 -13.81
CA ILE A 202 -29.55 16.16 -12.36
C ILE A 202 -30.20 14.88 -11.84
N GLU A 203 -31.26 14.39 -12.49
CA GLU A 203 -31.98 13.20 -12.08
C GLU A 203 -31.10 11.95 -12.02
N ARG A 204 -30.19 11.80 -12.99
CA ARG A 204 -29.31 10.65 -13.11
C ARG A 204 -28.05 10.73 -12.24
N GLY A 205 -27.57 11.93 -11.93
CA GLY A 205 -26.23 12.13 -11.36
C GLY A 205 -26.18 12.72 -9.96
N ILE A 206 -27.16 13.53 -9.54
CA ILE A 206 -27.02 14.36 -8.34
C ILE A 206 -26.92 13.53 -7.06
N ASP A 207 -27.70 12.47 -6.95
CA ASP A 207 -27.66 11.58 -5.77
C ASP A 207 -26.33 10.83 -5.68
N GLY A 208 -25.71 10.50 -6.83
CA GLY A 208 -24.37 9.92 -6.87
C GLY A 208 -23.31 10.89 -6.35
N GLY A 209 -23.30 12.13 -6.86
CA GLY A 209 -22.37 13.17 -6.39
C GLY A 209 -22.58 13.51 -4.91
N HIS A 210 -23.83 13.66 -4.48
CA HIS A 210 -24.16 13.95 -3.09
C HIS A 210 -23.79 12.79 -2.15
N PHE A 211 -24.02 11.53 -2.54
CA PHE A 211 -23.61 10.39 -1.74
C PHE A 211 -22.09 10.25 -1.63
N PHE A 212 -21.34 10.55 -2.71
CA PHE A 212 -19.89 10.62 -2.64
C PHE A 212 -19.42 11.65 -1.61
N GLY A 213 -19.94 12.89 -1.69
CA GLY A 213 -19.60 13.96 -0.76
C GLY A 213 -20.01 13.64 0.68
N TYR A 214 -21.21 13.09 0.88
CA TYR A 214 -21.70 12.67 2.20
C TYR A 214 -20.83 11.58 2.80
N SER A 215 -20.44 10.57 2.01
CA SER A 215 -19.60 9.47 2.49
C SER A 215 -18.22 9.98 2.94
N LEU A 216 -17.60 10.86 2.16
CA LEU A 216 -16.34 11.50 2.54
C LEU A 216 -16.50 12.29 3.86
N ALA A 217 -17.57 13.06 4.00
CA ALA A 217 -17.83 13.84 5.21
C ALA A 217 -18.15 12.96 6.43
N HIS A 218 -18.84 11.83 6.24
CA HIS A 218 -19.07 10.84 7.29
C HIS A 218 -17.74 10.32 7.85
N TYR A 219 -16.82 9.84 7.00
CA TYR A 219 -15.56 9.25 7.50
C TYR A 219 -14.54 10.27 8.01
N TYR A 220 -14.55 11.52 7.52
CA TYR A 220 -13.47 12.47 7.81
C TYR A 220 -13.89 13.73 8.58
N VAL A 221 -15.19 13.97 8.76
CA VAL A 221 -15.69 15.22 9.35
C VAL A 221 -16.65 14.98 10.50
N PHE A 222 -17.79 14.30 10.28
CA PHE A 222 -18.89 14.28 11.26
C PHE A 222 -19.41 12.89 11.64
N GLY A 223 -19.14 11.85 10.87
CA GLY A 223 -19.79 10.56 11.05
C GLY A 223 -19.17 9.72 12.16
N GLU A 224 -20.00 8.93 12.82
CA GLU A 224 -19.57 7.81 13.66
C GLU A 224 -19.86 6.52 12.91
N HIS A 225 -18.82 5.73 12.65
CA HIS A 225 -18.94 4.50 11.88
C HIS A 225 -18.83 3.27 12.78
N GLU A 226 -19.87 2.43 12.79
CA GLU A 226 -19.84 1.09 13.37
C GLU A 226 -19.71 0.04 12.25
N PRO A 227 -18.55 -0.61 12.10
CA PRO A 227 -18.35 -1.63 11.06
C PRO A 227 -19.43 -2.71 11.09
N ALA A 228 -19.91 -3.10 9.91
CA ALA A 228 -21.00 -4.07 9.70
C ALA A 228 -22.38 -3.68 10.27
N ARG A 229 -22.54 -2.46 10.81
CA ARG A 229 -23.81 -1.97 11.37
C ARG A 229 -24.29 -0.69 10.72
N THR A 230 -23.40 0.29 10.55
CA THR A 230 -23.71 1.54 9.87
C THR A 230 -24.16 1.23 8.43
N ASN A 231 -25.35 1.69 8.08
CA ASN A 231 -25.89 1.67 6.72
C ASN A 231 -25.79 3.09 6.16
N LEU A 232 -24.71 3.36 5.45
CA LEU A 232 -24.36 4.70 5.05
C LEU A 232 -25.35 5.26 4.03
N TRP A 233 -25.88 4.42 3.13
CA TRP A 233 -26.89 4.84 2.18
C TRP A 233 -28.21 5.22 2.87
N GLU A 234 -28.63 4.45 3.87
CA GLU A 234 -29.83 4.77 4.66
C GLU A 234 -29.65 6.08 5.43
N GLU A 235 -28.53 6.25 6.14
CA GLU A 235 -28.19 7.50 6.83
C GLU A 235 -28.13 8.69 5.87
N PHE A 236 -27.56 8.50 4.67
CA PHE A 236 -27.57 9.53 3.63
C PHE A 236 -29.01 9.91 3.25
N GLN A 237 -29.90 8.95 3.00
CA GLN A 237 -31.27 9.27 2.61
C GLN A 237 -32.04 10.01 3.72
N GLU A 238 -31.80 9.64 4.98
CA GLU A 238 -32.45 10.26 6.14
C GLU A 238 -31.89 11.65 6.44
N HIS A 239 -30.57 11.83 6.40
CA HIS A 239 -29.89 13.01 6.92
C HIS A 239 -29.31 13.95 5.86
N ARG A 240 -29.35 13.60 4.56
CA ARG A 240 -28.76 14.44 3.49
C ARG A 240 -29.22 15.89 3.54
N ALA A 241 -30.48 16.17 3.84
CA ALA A 241 -30.97 17.54 3.86
C ALA A 241 -30.32 18.35 5.00
N GLU A 242 -30.22 17.75 6.19
CA GLU A 242 -29.62 18.35 7.39
C GLU A 242 -28.11 18.56 7.24
N GLN A 243 -27.44 17.69 6.46
CA GLN A 243 -26.01 17.75 6.17
C GLN A 243 -25.67 18.57 4.92
N GLY A 244 -26.64 19.28 4.35
CA GLY A 244 -26.41 20.16 3.21
C GLY A 244 -26.16 19.41 1.90
N PHE A 245 -26.87 18.32 1.67
CA PHE A 245 -26.89 17.51 0.43
C PHE A 245 -28.33 17.28 -0.06
N ALA A 246 -29.25 18.20 0.28
CA ALA A 246 -30.65 18.15 -0.14
C ALA A 246 -30.76 18.18 -1.68
N ARG A 247 -31.79 17.54 -2.26
CA ARG A 247 -32.00 17.60 -3.73
C ARG A 247 -32.65 18.91 -4.17
N ASP A 248 -33.51 19.48 -3.33
CA ASP A 248 -34.35 20.65 -3.61
C ASP A 248 -33.57 21.96 -3.70
N ILE A 249 -32.34 22.01 -3.17
CA ILE A 249 -31.42 23.12 -3.41
C ILE A 249 -30.88 23.16 -4.85
N ILE A 250 -31.06 22.09 -5.65
CA ILE A 250 -30.66 22.04 -7.05
C ILE A 250 -31.88 22.10 -7.95
N ALA A 251 -32.03 23.22 -8.65
CA ALA A 251 -33.02 23.43 -9.70
C ALA A 251 -32.34 23.53 -11.08
N ALA A 252 -33.01 22.99 -12.10
CA ALA A 252 -32.60 23.14 -13.50
C ALA A 252 -32.99 24.55 -13.98
N GLU A 253 -32.05 25.49 -13.85
CA GLU A 253 -32.28 26.91 -14.12
C GLU A 253 -31.32 27.48 -15.18
N GLY A 254 -30.49 26.63 -15.81
CA GLY A 254 -29.50 27.06 -16.79
C GLY A 254 -28.35 27.90 -16.19
N GLU A 255 -28.21 27.92 -14.86
CA GLU A 255 -27.12 28.63 -14.19
C GLU A 255 -25.74 27.95 -14.45
N PRO A 256 -24.64 28.71 -14.36
CA PRO A 256 -23.29 28.15 -14.43
C PRO A 256 -23.08 27.07 -13.36
N LEU A 257 -22.42 25.98 -13.77
CA LEU A 257 -22.08 24.92 -12.83
C LEU A 257 -20.99 25.37 -11.84
N GLY A 258 -20.95 24.71 -10.69
CA GLY A 258 -20.00 24.97 -9.62
C GLY A 258 -20.07 23.92 -8.51
N VAL A 259 -19.25 24.11 -7.49
CA VAL A 259 -19.27 23.29 -6.28
C VAL A 259 -19.41 24.23 -5.09
N LYS A 260 -20.58 24.25 -4.46
CA LYS A 260 -20.81 25.09 -3.29
C LYS A 260 -20.54 24.26 -2.04
N LEU A 261 -19.34 24.37 -1.46
CA LEU A 261 -19.08 23.89 -0.10
C LEU A 261 -19.27 25.04 0.88
N PHE A 262 -20.32 24.92 1.71
CA PHE A 262 -20.52 25.69 2.94
C PHE A 262 -20.66 27.21 2.80
N GLU A 263 -21.84 27.66 2.38
CA GLU A 263 -22.46 28.86 2.96
C GLU A 263 -23.79 28.46 3.64
N GLN A 264 -23.94 28.78 4.94
CA GLN A 264 -25.18 28.62 5.72
C GLN A 264 -25.76 27.18 5.85
N GLY A 265 -24.93 26.15 5.83
CA GLY A 265 -25.37 24.77 6.11
C GLY A 265 -26.07 24.05 4.94
N LEU A 266 -26.02 24.61 3.74
CA LEU A 266 -26.51 23.99 2.51
C LEU A 266 -25.37 24.01 1.49
N GLY A 267 -24.83 22.83 1.14
CA GLY A 267 -23.82 22.66 0.09
C GLY A 267 -24.40 21.95 -1.12
N SER A 268 -23.74 21.99 -2.27
CA SER A 268 -24.06 21.09 -3.37
C SER A 268 -22.80 20.64 -4.09
N LEU A 269 -22.66 19.32 -4.18
CA LEU A 269 -21.65 18.66 -5.01
C LEU A 269 -22.18 18.49 -6.44
N ARG A 270 -22.65 19.58 -7.07
CA ARG A 270 -23.16 19.52 -8.45
C ARG A 270 -22.04 19.26 -9.45
N GLY A 271 -20.89 19.93 -9.30
CA GLY A 271 -19.73 19.70 -10.15
C GLY A 271 -20.07 19.78 -11.64
N ALA A 272 -19.70 18.76 -12.41
CA ALA A 272 -19.96 18.65 -13.84
C ALA A 272 -21.25 17.86 -14.16
N ILE A 273 -22.33 18.06 -13.38
CA ILE A 273 -23.66 17.48 -13.63
C ILE A 273 -24.53 18.49 -14.38
N GLY A 274 -24.67 18.31 -15.69
CA GLY A 274 -25.41 19.22 -16.57
C GLY A 274 -25.24 18.95 -18.06
N THR A 275 -25.50 19.97 -18.87
CA THR A 275 -25.37 19.91 -20.34
C THR A 275 -23.93 20.03 -20.82
N PRO A 276 -23.60 19.59 -22.06
CA PRO A 276 -22.26 19.78 -22.62
C PRO A 276 -21.78 21.24 -22.60
N ASP A 277 -22.68 22.20 -22.86
CA ASP A 277 -22.35 23.62 -22.87
C ASP A 277 -22.01 24.13 -21.46
N GLN A 278 -22.83 23.76 -20.47
CA GLN A 278 -22.59 24.07 -19.06
C GLN A 278 -21.27 23.46 -18.54
N ILE A 279 -20.99 22.21 -18.89
CA ILE A 279 -19.73 21.54 -18.50
C ILE A 279 -18.53 22.19 -19.21
N THR A 280 -18.68 22.60 -20.47
CA THR A 280 -17.63 23.32 -21.21
C THR A 280 -17.26 24.62 -20.49
N GLU A 281 -18.25 25.42 -20.09
CA GLU A 281 -18.02 26.67 -19.36
C GLU A 281 -17.28 26.42 -18.04
N LEU A 282 -17.69 25.40 -17.28
CA LEU A 282 -17.05 24.99 -16.03
C LEU A 282 -15.57 24.64 -16.23
N VAL A 283 -15.27 23.79 -17.23
CA VAL A 283 -13.90 23.37 -17.53
C VAL A 283 -13.04 24.55 -17.99
N GLN A 284 -13.60 25.47 -18.78
CA GLN A 284 -12.90 26.70 -19.17
C GLN A 284 -12.58 27.62 -17.98
N ARG A 285 -13.41 27.63 -16.94
CA ARG A 285 -13.12 28.36 -15.70
C ARG A 285 -11.94 27.71 -14.96
N TYR A 286 -11.90 26.38 -14.84
CA TYR A 286 -10.75 25.67 -14.25
C TYR A 286 -9.46 25.84 -15.06
N GLU A 287 -9.53 25.80 -16.38
CA GLU A 287 -8.35 26.04 -17.24
C GLU A 287 -7.80 27.45 -17.03
N ARG A 288 -8.67 28.47 -16.96
CA ARG A 288 -8.29 29.86 -16.64
C ARG A 288 -7.73 30.01 -15.22
N ALA A 289 -8.17 29.17 -14.28
CA ALA A 289 -7.63 29.12 -12.93
C ALA A 289 -6.22 28.49 -12.86
N GLY A 290 -5.73 27.88 -13.95
CA GLY A 290 -4.42 27.23 -13.99
C GLY A 290 -4.45 25.78 -13.51
N VAL A 291 -5.63 25.15 -13.47
CA VAL A 291 -5.77 23.70 -13.27
C VAL A 291 -5.40 22.98 -14.56
N ASP A 292 -4.61 21.91 -14.45
CA ASP A 292 -4.09 21.17 -15.61
C ASP A 292 -4.95 19.98 -15.98
N GLN A 293 -5.63 19.41 -14.99
CA GLN A 293 -6.45 18.23 -15.14
C GLN A 293 -7.76 18.34 -14.35
N VAL A 294 -8.86 18.02 -15.02
CA VAL A 294 -10.14 17.77 -14.36
C VAL A 294 -10.38 16.25 -14.33
N ILE A 295 -10.68 15.72 -13.16
CA ILE A 295 -10.91 14.30 -12.91
C ILE A 295 -12.37 14.12 -12.54
N PHE A 296 -13.05 13.17 -13.16
CA PHE A 296 -14.47 12.95 -12.96
C PHE A 296 -14.77 11.67 -12.17
N VAL A 297 -15.67 11.80 -11.20
CA VAL A 297 -16.31 10.66 -10.53
C VAL A 297 -17.69 10.44 -11.17
N LEU A 298 -17.90 9.28 -11.79
CA LEU A 298 -19.19 8.90 -12.39
C LEU A 298 -19.80 7.66 -11.75
N GLN A 299 -18.97 6.67 -11.43
CA GLN A 299 -19.37 5.50 -10.64
C GLN A 299 -19.47 5.92 -9.15
N ALA A 300 -20.52 6.68 -8.85
CA ALA A 300 -20.82 7.22 -7.54
C ALA A 300 -22.29 6.95 -7.18
N GLY A 301 -22.54 6.67 -5.90
CA GLY A 301 -23.83 6.27 -5.38
C GLY A 301 -24.45 5.15 -6.21
N ARG A 302 -25.69 5.36 -6.65
CA ARG A 302 -26.45 4.37 -7.44
C ARG A 302 -26.56 4.78 -8.92
N ASN A 303 -25.59 5.55 -9.41
CA ASN A 303 -25.52 5.88 -10.83
C ASN A 303 -25.45 4.60 -11.65
N LYS A 304 -26.30 4.48 -12.68
CA LYS A 304 -26.37 3.28 -13.51
C LYS A 304 -25.23 3.22 -14.51
N HIS A 305 -24.68 2.04 -14.72
CA HIS A 305 -23.61 1.78 -15.69
C HIS A 305 -23.94 2.33 -17.09
N GLU A 306 -25.14 2.06 -17.61
CA GLU A 306 -25.59 2.53 -18.93
C GLU A 306 -25.55 4.07 -19.05
N HIS A 307 -25.98 4.79 -18.01
CA HIS A 307 -25.94 6.25 -17.98
C HIS A 307 -24.51 6.78 -17.91
N VAL A 308 -23.61 6.08 -17.20
CA VAL A 308 -22.19 6.42 -17.15
C VAL A 308 -21.56 6.30 -18.54
N LEU A 309 -21.81 5.21 -19.26
CA LEU A 309 -21.30 5.02 -20.62
C LEU A 309 -21.84 6.09 -21.60
N GLU A 310 -23.15 6.40 -21.54
CA GLU A 310 -23.77 7.47 -22.33
C GLU A 310 -23.12 8.83 -22.05
N SER A 311 -22.95 9.17 -20.77
CA SER A 311 -22.32 10.41 -20.30
C SER A 311 -20.88 10.54 -20.79
N LEU A 312 -20.07 9.47 -20.71
CA LEU A 312 -18.70 9.44 -21.24
C LEU A 312 -18.67 9.69 -22.75
N GLY A 313 -19.55 9.02 -23.51
CA GLY A 313 -19.64 9.19 -24.96
C GLY A 313 -20.07 10.60 -25.37
N LEU A 314 -21.03 11.18 -24.66
CA LEU A 314 -21.49 12.55 -24.93
C LEU A 314 -20.42 13.58 -24.59
N PHE A 315 -19.79 13.47 -23.42
CA PHE A 315 -18.69 14.35 -23.01
C PHE A 315 -17.52 14.28 -24.01
N ALA A 316 -17.13 13.08 -24.43
CA ALA A 316 -16.04 12.89 -25.38
C ALA A 316 -16.33 13.43 -26.78
N SER A 317 -17.58 13.39 -27.23
CA SER A 317 -17.96 13.89 -28.56
C SER A 317 -18.22 15.39 -28.60
N ARG A 318 -18.70 15.98 -27.50
CA ARG A 318 -19.15 17.40 -27.48
C ARG A 318 -18.22 18.34 -26.73
N VAL A 319 -17.53 17.87 -25.68
CA VAL A 319 -16.73 18.74 -24.80
C VAL A 319 -15.24 18.57 -25.05
N MET A 320 -14.71 17.34 -25.01
CA MET A 320 -13.27 17.07 -25.14
C MET A 320 -12.61 17.69 -26.40
N PRO A 321 -13.23 17.67 -27.60
CA PRO A 321 -12.60 18.22 -28.80
C PRO A 321 -12.27 19.72 -28.68
N LEU A 322 -13.01 20.47 -27.85
CA LEU A 322 -12.80 21.90 -27.63
C LEU A 322 -11.49 22.21 -26.88
N PHE A 323 -10.92 21.22 -26.18
CA PHE A 323 -9.68 21.35 -25.43
C PHE A 323 -8.51 20.57 -26.03
N ALA A 324 -8.80 19.60 -26.92
CA ALA A 324 -7.81 18.68 -27.45
C ALA A 324 -6.75 19.33 -28.34
N GLU A 325 -7.14 20.25 -29.23
CA GLU A 325 -6.21 20.89 -30.18
C GLU A 325 -5.11 21.71 -29.49
N GLN A 326 -5.39 22.24 -28.29
CA GLN A 326 -4.46 23.09 -27.55
C GLN A 326 -3.76 22.36 -26.40
N ALA A 327 -4.24 21.18 -25.97
CA ALA A 327 -3.73 20.49 -24.79
C ALA A 327 -2.22 20.21 -24.86
N ASP A 328 -1.73 19.70 -25.99
CA ASP A 328 -0.30 19.40 -26.17
C ASP A 328 0.57 20.67 -26.21
N ALA A 329 0.05 21.75 -26.81
CA ALA A 329 0.74 23.04 -26.87
C ALA A 329 0.82 23.70 -25.48
N VAL A 330 -0.26 23.63 -24.70
CA VAL A 330 -0.31 24.09 -23.31
C VAL A 330 0.68 23.31 -22.44
N ASP A 331 0.72 21.98 -22.57
CA ASP A 331 1.69 21.14 -21.83
C ASP A 331 3.14 21.41 -22.24
N ALA A 332 3.40 21.67 -23.52
CA ALA A 332 4.72 22.05 -24.00
C ALA A 332 5.15 23.42 -23.45
N ALA A 333 4.29 24.43 -23.56
CA ALA A 333 4.56 25.78 -23.05
C ALA A 333 4.77 25.78 -21.53
N LYS A 334 3.99 24.97 -20.79
CA LYS A 334 4.17 24.82 -19.34
C LYS A 334 5.51 24.18 -19.00
N ARG A 335 5.89 23.09 -19.69
CA ARG A 335 7.20 22.44 -19.48
C ARG A 335 8.34 23.40 -19.74
N GLU A 336 8.25 24.22 -20.79
CA GLU A 336 9.24 25.26 -21.08
C GLU A 336 9.29 26.32 -19.97
N ARG A 337 8.12 26.84 -19.56
CA ARG A 337 7.99 27.84 -18.49
C ARG A 337 8.63 27.40 -17.17
N PHE A 338 8.49 26.14 -16.80
CA PHE A 338 9.01 25.60 -15.54
C PHE A 338 10.35 24.86 -15.67
N ALA A 339 10.95 24.77 -16.86
CA ALA A 339 12.16 23.98 -17.08
C ALA A 339 13.32 24.39 -16.14
N GLU A 340 13.64 25.69 -16.10
CA GLU A 340 14.71 26.23 -15.25
C GLU A 340 14.41 26.04 -13.75
N ALA A 341 13.15 26.26 -13.34
CA ALA A 341 12.71 26.07 -11.96
C ALA A 341 12.84 24.60 -11.53
N CYS A 342 12.38 23.67 -12.37
CA CYS A 342 12.50 22.23 -12.13
C CYS A 342 13.95 21.78 -12.05
N GLU A 343 14.84 22.30 -12.90
CA GLU A 343 16.28 21.99 -12.85
C GLU A 343 16.90 22.48 -11.54
N LYS A 344 16.62 23.73 -11.14
CA LYS A 344 17.08 24.28 -9.85
C LYS A 344 16.56 23.47 -8.67
N ALA A 345 15.28 23.11 -8.67
CA ALA A 345 14.69 22.25 -7.64
C ALA A 345 15.40 20.89 -7.57
N LEU A 346 15.61 20.22 -8.70
CA LEU A 346 16.31 18.93 -8.75
C LEU A 346 17.76 19.03 -8.26
N SER A 347 18.44 20.16 -8.45
CA SER A 347 19.80 20.34 -7.92
C SER A 347 19.87 20.35 -6.38
N ARG A 348 18.76 20.60 -5.70
CA ARG A 348 18.64 20.55 -4.22
C ARG A 348 18.39 19.14 -3.68
N ARG A 349 17.99 18.19 -4.55
CA ARG A 349 17.79 16.79 -4.15
C ARG A 349 19.13 16.06 -4.03
N ALA A 350 19.28 15.25 -2.98
CA ALA A 350 20.41 14.35 -2.85
C ALA A 350 20.47 13.34 -4.01
N PRO A 351 21.65 13.06 -4.58
CA PRO A 351 21.78 12.12 -5.69
C PRO A 351 21.43 10.69 -5.26
N ALA A 352 21.13 9.84 -6.24
CA ALA A 352 20.96 8.40 -6.02
C ALA A 352 22.24 7.81 -5.40
N ARG A 353 22.08 6.88 -4.46
CA ARG A 353 23.19 6.29 -3.73
C ARG A 353 23.71 5.05 -4.45
N ALA A 354 25.01 4.80 -4.30
CA ALA A 354 25.64 3.55 -4.73
C ALA A 354 25.62 2.53 -3.59
N PRO A 355 25.53 1.22 -3.88
CA PRO A 355 25.77 0.19 -2.88
C PRO A 355 27.22 0.24 -2.35
N GLN A 356 27.49 -0.52 -1.30
CA GLN A 356 28.87 -0.69 -0.84
C GLN A 356 29.70 -1.37 -1.95
N PRO A 357 30.98 -1.00 -2.16
CA PRO A 357 31.77 -1.50 -3.28
C PRO A 357 31.95 -3.03 -3.32
N ASP A 358 31.89 -3.68 -2.17
CA ASP A 358 32.00 -5.13 -1.96
C ASP A 358 30.63 -5.84 -1.95
N TYR A 359 29.53 -5.09 -2.10
CA TYR A 359 28.20 -5.67 -2.17
C TYR A 359 28.03 -6.47 -3.47
N VAL A 360 27.95 -7.79 -3.33
CA VAL A 360 27.63 -8.71 -4.41
C VAL A 360 26.20 -9.20 -4.23
N VAL A 361 25.37 -9.06 -5.27
CA VAL A 361 24.07 -9.73 -5.31
C VAL A 361 24.34 -11.21 -5.56
N THR A 362 24.34 -12.00 -4.49
CA THR A 362 24.40 -13.45 -4.60
C THR A 362 23.04 -13.93 -5.10
N VAL A 363 23.00 -14.43 -6.33
CA VAL A 363 21.90 -15.33 -6.74
C VAL A 363 22.08 -16.54 -5.84
N ARG A 364 21.10 -16.80 -4.96
CA ARG A 364 21.08 -18.05 -4.22
C ARG A 364 21.16 -19.15 -5.26
N ASP A 365 22.19 -20.00 -5.21
CA ASP A 365 22.13 -21.27 -5.92
C ASP A 365 20.88 -21.94 -5.34
N GLU A 366 19.79 -21.96 -6.10
CA GLU A 366 18.65 -22.82 -5.81
C GLU A 366 19.12 -24.24 -6.08
N GLY A 367 19.98 -24.74 -5.18
CA GLY A 367 20.30 -26.14 -5.08
C GLY A 367 19.00 -26.95 -5.04
N PRO A 368 19.02 -28.21 -5.49
CA PRO A 368 17.81 -29.02 -5.63
C PRO A 368 16.96 -28.96 -4.34
N ARG A 369 15.71 -28.51 -4.49
CA ARG A 369 14.74 -28.36 -3.39
C ARG A 369 14.74 -29.64 -2.55
N GLY A 370 15.27 -29.58 -1.33
CA GLY A 370 15.23 -30.70 -0.38
C GLY A 370 16.53 -31.09 0.32
N GLN A 371 17.61 -30.32 0.21
CA GLN A 371 18.76 -30.50 1.10
C GLN A 371 18.97 -29.23 1.91
N SER A 372 18.78 -29.34 3.23
CA SER A 372 19.44 -28.39 4.12
C SER A 372 20.92 -28.47 3.79
N GLU A 373 21.50 -27.39 3.27
CA GLU A 373 22.95 -27.21 3.41
C GLU A 373 23.19 -27.20 4.92
N GLY A 374 23.76 -28.30 5.40
CA GLY A 374 24.06 -28.48 6.80
C GLY A 374 24.91 -27.31 7.25
N ALA A 375 24.47 -26.62 8.30
CA ALA A 375 25.43 -26.03 9.21
C ALA A 375 26.45 -27.14 9.54
N ASP A 376 27.74 -26.83 9.55
CA ASP A 376 28.80 -27.73 10.02
C ASP A 376 28.61 -27.99 11.52
N SER A 377 27.54 -28.71 11.87
CA SER A 377 27.33 -29.24 13.20
C SER A 377 28.41 -30.30 13.40
N PRO A 378 29.25 -30.19 14.44
CA PRO A 378 30.24 -31.21 14.76
C PRO A 378 29.63 -32.60 14.98
N LEU A 379 28.31 -32.65 15.22
CA LEU A 379 27.54 -33.88 15.38
C LEU A 379 27.11 -34.50 14.03
N ALA A 380 27.01 -33.73 12.94
CA ALA A 380 26.48 -34.20 11.67
C ALA A 380 27.16 -35.47 11.12
N PRO A 381 28.51 -35.62 11.15
CA PRO A 381 29.17 -36.85 10.70
C PRO A 381 28.79 -38.10 11.52
N PHE A 382 28.34 -37.91 12.76
CA PHE A 382 28.00 -39.00 13.67
C PHE A 382 26.51 -39.38 13.65
N ILE A 383 25.66 -38.55 13.04
CA ILE A 383 24.21 -38.75 12.92
C ILE A 383 23.81 -39.15 11.50
N LYS A 384 24.47 -38.60 10.48
CA LYS A 384 24.09 -38.77 9.08
C LYS A 384 24.08 -40.20 8.61
N GLY A 385 22.93 -40.62 8.08
CA GLY A 385 22.71 -41.94 7.51
C GLY A 385 22.47 -43.05 8.53
N LYS A 386 22.37 -42.73 9.83
CA LYS A 386 22.06 -43.72 10.87
C LYS A 386 20.55 -43.87 11.10
N SER A 387 20.12 -45.12 11.26
CA SER A 387 18.79 -45.49 11.75
C SER A 387 18.57 -45.07 13.20
N ASP A 388 17.31 -45.01 13.62
CA ASP A 388 16.94 -44.66 15.00
C ASP A 388 17.57 -45.62 16.02
N GLU A 389 17.64 -46.93 15.70
CA GLU A 389 18.25 -47.95 16.54
C GLU A 389 19.77 -47.75 16.70
N GLU A 390 20.46 -47.36 15.62
CA GLU A 390 21.90 -47.04 15.66
C GLU A 390 22.17 -45.77 16.46
N LEU A 391 21.30 -44.77 16.36
CA LEU A 391 21.39 -43.54 17.15
C LEU A 391 21.15 -43.78 18.63
N ILE A 392 20.13 -44.59 18.97
CA ILE A 392 19.84 -44.99 20.35
C ILE A 392 20.99 -45.82 20.93
N THR A 393 21.58 -46.73 20.15
CA THR A 393 22.72 -47.54 20.60
C THR A 393 23.96 -46.67 20.86
N ALA A 394 24.21 -45.67 20.00
CA ALA A 394 25.40 -44.81 20.10
C ALA A 394 25.27 -43.70 21.15
N PHE A 395 24.06 -43.18 21.38
CA PHE A 395 23.83 -41.97 22.17
C PHE A 395 22.86 -42.14 23.34
N GLY A 396 22.25 -43.32 23.51
CA GLY A 396 21.20 -43.55 24.50
C GLY A 396 21.67 -43.89 25.91
N SER A 397 22.99 -43.96 26.18
CA SER A 397 23.51 -44.13 27.54
C SER A 397 23.57 -42.79 28.29
N ASP A 398 23.48 -42.81 29.62
CA ASP A 398 23.57 -41.58 30.44
C ASP A 398 24.86 -40.78 30.16
N ASP A 399 25.99 -41.48 30.00
CA ASP A 399 27.28 -40.85 29.69
C ASP A 399 27.28 -40.20 28.30
N ALA A 400 26.63 -40.81 27.31
CA ALA A 400 26.54 -40.26 25.96
C ALA A 400 25.59 -39.06 25.90
N VAL A 401 24.46 -39.12 26.61
CA VAL A 401 23.56 -37.97 26.78
C VAL A 401 24.26 -36.82 27.49
N ALA A 402 25.07 -37.09 28.52
CA ALA A 402 25.88 -36.08 29.19
C ALA A 402 26.86 -35.38 28.24
N MET A 403 27.48 -36.12 27.31
CA MET A 403 28.36 -35.53 26.30
C MET A 403 27.62 -34.63 25.31
N ILE A 404 26.39 -34.97 24.93
CA ILE A 404 25.56 -34.10 24.06
C ILE A 404 25.34 -32.74 24.74
N PHE A 405 24.94 -32.74 26.00
CA PHE A 405 24.68 -31.50 26.74
C PHE A 405 25.96 -30.70 27.04
N ALA A 406 27.09 -31.37 27.26
CA ALA A 406 28.39 -30.70 27.33
C ALA A 406 28.75 -30.00 25.99
N GLY A 407 28.45 -30.65 24.86
CA GLY A 407 28.60 -30.06 23.53
C GLY A 407 27.69 -28.85 23.31
N MET A 408 26.41 -28.95 23.68
CA MET A 408 25.47 -27.83 23.61
C MET A 408 25.90 -26.65 24.49
N GLN A 409 26.42 -26.93 25.69
CA GLN A 409 26.97 -25.90 26.58
C GLN A 409 28.14 -25.16 25.91
N ALA A 410 29.03 -25.88 25.23
CA ALA A 410 30.17 -25.31 24.52
C ALA A 410 29.75 -24.53 23.25
N ALA A 411 28.64 -24.90 22.63
CA ALA A 411 28.09 -24.25 21.44
C ALA A 411 27.24 -23.00 21.74
N PHE A 412 27.05 -22.65 23.01
CA PHE A 412 26.25 -21.50 23.40
C PHE A 412 26.86 -20.18 22.91
N VAL A 413 26.02 -19.33 22.30
CA VAL A 413 26.42 -18.01 21.79
C VAL A 413 25.81 -16.90 22.65
N PRO A 414 26.55 -16.28 23.58
CA PRO A 414 25.99 -15.33 24.56
C PRO A 414 25.26 -14.14 23.92
N ALA A 415 25.79 -13.60 22.82
CA ALA A 415 25.19 -12.46 22.10
C ALA A 415 23.80 -12.78 21.51
N ARG A 416 23.48 -14.06 21.30
CA ARG A 416 22.18 -14.51 20.77
C ARG A 416 21.14 -14.79 21.84
N ALA A 417 21.53 -14.73 23.12
CA ALA A 417 20.61 -14.92 24.23
C ALA A 417 19.73 -13.68 24.50
N GLN A 418 20.06 -12.49 23.97
CA GLN A 418 19.26 -11.25 24.08
C GLN A 418 18.64 -11.06 25.48
N ASP A 419 19.49 -11.01 26.50
CA ASP A 419 19.14 -10.85 27.93
C ASP A 419 18.33 -11.99 28.57
N PHE A 420 18.10 -13.11 27.88
CA PHE A 420 17.46 -14.27 28.48
C PHE A 420 18.29 -14.83 29.65
N THR A 421 17.65 -14.89 30.82
CA THR A 421 18.16 -15.54 32.02
C THR A 421 17.10 -16.52 32.53
N GLY A 422 17.49 -17.79 32.70
CA GLY A 422 16.57 -18.84 33.13
C GLY A 422 17.04 -20.24 32.75
N ALA A 423 16.25 -21.25 33.12
CA ALA A 423 16.55 -22.64 32.80
C ALA A 423 15.64 -23.17 31.67
N ILE A 424 16.22 -23.93 30.76
CA ILE A 424 15.52 -24.72 29.74
C ILE A 424 15.68 -26.19 30.13
N GLN A 425 14.59 -26.91 30.31
CA GLN A 425 14.59 -28.34 30.60
C GLN A 425 14.41 -29.15 29.32
N TYR A 426 15.17 -30.23 29.19
CA TYR A 426 15.10 -31.19 28.10
C TYR A 426 14.71 -32.56 28.66
N GLU A 427 13.72 -33.19 28.04
CA GLU A 427 13.23 -34.54 28.35
C GLU A 427 13.42 -35.41 27.11
N LEU A 428 14.52 -36.18 27.07
CA LEU A 428 14.88 -37.02 25.93
C LEU A 428 14.40 -38.46 26.16
N GLU A 429 13.53 -38.95 25.29
CA GLU A 429 12.99 -40.31 25.38
C GLU A 429 13.94 -41.30 24.69
N VAL A 430 14.37 -42.33 25.44
CA VAL A 430 15.26 -43.40 25.00
C VAL A 430 14.73 -44.74 25.50
N ASN A 431 14.35 -45.65 24.60
CA ASN A 431 13.89 -47.00 24.96
C ASN A 431 12.84 -47.05 26.11
N GLY A 432 11.91 -46.08 26.14
CA GLY A 432 10.86 -45.99 27.16
C GLY A 432 11.29 -45.36 28.49
N SER A 433 12.55 -44.94 28.63
CA SER A 433 13.06 -44.13 29.74
C SER A 433 13.22 -42.67 29.30
N VAL A 434 13.17 -41.74 30.25
CA VAL A 434 13.32 -40.30 30.00
C VAL A 434 14.58 -39.80 30.70
N HIS A 435 15.51 -39.27 29.91
CA HIS A 435 16.69 -38.59 30.42
C HIS A 435 16.38 -37.10 30.53
N THR A 436 16.37 -36.59 31.76
CA THR A 436 16.04 -35.19 32.03
C THR A 436 17.31 -34.38 32.29
N TRP A 437 17.44 -33.25 31.60
CA TRP A 437 18.56 -32.32 31.74
C TRP A 437 18.07 -30.89 31.80
N ALA A 438 18.79 -30.04 32.53
CA ALA A 438 18.54 -28.61 32.58
C ALA A 438 19.72 -27.85 32.00
N MET A 439 19.43 -26.87 31.13
CA MET A 439 20.37 -25.88 30.63
C MET A 439 20.05 -24.53 31.28
N SER A 440 20.86 -24.14 32.26
CA SER A 440 20.73 -22.87 32.98
C SER A 440 21.55 -21.80 32.27
N ILE A 441 20.92 -20.70 31.90
CA ILE A 441 21.55 -19.55 31.25
C ILE A 441 21.50 -18.37 32.22
N ALA A 442 22.67 -17.87 32.61
CA ALA A 442 22.84 -16.70 33.46
C ALA A 442 24.20 -16.05 33.20
N ASP A 443 24.31 -14.74 33.37
CA ASP A 443 25.56 -13.98 33.28
C ASP A 443 26.35 -14.23 31.97
N GLY A 444 25.64 -14.41 30.85
CA GLY A 444 26.25 -14.67 29.54
C GLY A 444 26.88 -16.06 29.40
N ALA A 445 26.56 -17.01 30.28
CA ALA A 445 27.03 -18.39 30.21
C ALA A 445 25.87 -19.38 30.28
N ALA A 446 26.04 -20.51 29.60
CA ALA A 446 25.15 -21.66 29.71
C ALA A 446 25.80 -22.74 30.59
N ARG A 447 25.00 -23.46 31.37
CA ARG A 447 25.44 -24.59 32.19
C ARG A 447 24.45 -25.74 32.09
N ALA A 448 24.93 -26.89 31.65
CA ALA A 448 24.17 -28.13 31.63
C ALA A 448 24.30 -28.89 32.96
N THR A 449 23.17 -29.37 33.48
CA THR A 449 23.11 -30.22 34.67
C THR A 449 22.11 -31.36 34.47
N PRO A 450 22.43 -32.59 34.90
CA PRO A 450 21.46 -33.68 34.89
C PRO A 450 20.34 -33.41 35.91
N GLY A 451 19.12 -33.81 35.57
CA GLY A 451 17.92 -33.63 36.38
C GLY A 451 17.00 -32.51 35.90
N ALA A 452 15.85 -32.40 36.57
CA ALA A 452 14.86 -31.37 36.30
C ALA A 452 15.32 -30.01 36.84
N ALA A 453 14.90 -28.93 36.18
CA ALA A 453 15.04 -27.58 36.72
C ALA A 453 13.91 -27.29 37.71
N ASP A 454 14.18 -26.52 38.76
CA ASP A 454 13.17 -26.14 39.75
C ASP A 454 12.06 -25.25 39.15
N SER A 455 12.39 -24.45 38.14
CA SER A 455 11.46 -23.54 37.46
C SER A 455 11.87 -23.30 36.00
N PRO A 456 11.70 -24.30 35.12
CA PRO A 456 12.07 -24.16 33.72
C PRO A 456 11.18 -23.14 33.03
N LYS A 457 11.78 -22.20 32.30
CA LYS A 457 11.07 -21.28 31.42
C LYS A 457 10.51 -21.99 30.19
N LEU A 458 11.19 -23.04 29.75
CA LEU A 458 10.79 -23.89 28.64
C LEU A 458 11.14 -25.35 28.94
N VAL A 459 10.24 -26.27 28.62
CA VAL A 459 10.46 -27.71 28.61
C VAL A 459 10.37 -28.21 27.17
N VAL A 460 11.42 -28.86 26.69
CA VAL A 460 11.53 -29.47 25.37
C VAL A 460 11.50 -30.99 25.55
N ARG A 461 10.51 -31.66 24.97
CA ARG A 461 10.38 -33.11 25.02
C ARG A 461 10.42 -33.72 23.63
N ALA A 462 11.29 -34.71 23.43
CA ALA A 462 11.47 -35.35 22.12
C ALA A 462 12.08 -36.76 22.26
N PRO A 463 11.82 -37.67 21.31
CA PRO A 463 12.65 -38.87 21.15
C PRO A 463 14.10 -38.49 20.85
N LEU A 464 15.07 -39.18 21.45
CA LEU A 464 16.49 -38.90 21.28
C LEU A 464 16.93 -38.84 19.79
N PRO A 465 16.50 -39.76 18.90
CA PRO A 465 16.85 -39.68 17.47
C PRO A 465 16.35 -38.40 16.79
N VAL A 466 15.14 -37.95 17.14
CA VAL A 466 14.54 -36.72 16.60
C VAL A 466 15.34 -35.51 17.08
N PHE A 467 15.66 -35.46 18.37
CA PHE A 467 16.47 -34.39 18.95
C PHE A 467 17.85 -34.28 18.29
N LEU A 468 18.54 -35.41 18.13
CA LEU A 468 19.86 -35.48 17.48
C LEU A 468 19.83 -35.02 16.03
N ARG A 469 18.79 -35.38 15.27
CA ARG A 469 18.66 -34.96 13.87
C ARG A 469 18.30 -33.47 13.72
N VAL A 470 17.55 -32.91 14.66
CA VAL A 470 17.35 -31.45 14.72
C VAL A 470 18.68 -30.75 15.04
N ALA A 471 19.41 -31.22 16.06
CA ALA A 471 20.72 -30.67 16.43
C ALA A 471 21.81 -30.84 15.35
N ALA A 472 21.67 -31.85 14.49
CA ALA A 472 22.54 -32.09 13.34
C ALA A 472 22.11 -31.35 12.06
N GLY A 473 20.96 -30.66 12.07
CA GLY A 473 20.43 -29.96 10.89
C GLY A 473 19.83 -30.87 9.81
N GLU A 474 19.61 -32.16 10.10
CA GLU A 474 19.00 -33.13 9.17
C GLU A 474 17.49 -32.94 9.03
N ILE A 475 16.83 -32.49 10.10
CA ILE A 475 15.39 -32.20 10.09
C ILE A 475 15.13 -30.80 10.66
N ASN A 476 14.13 -30.11 10.11
CA ASN A 476 13.72 -28.80 10.61
C ASN A 476 12.96 -28.94 11.93
N GLY A 477 13.41 -28.26 12.99
CA GLY A 477 12.80 -28.32 14.32
C GLY A 477 11.35 -27.80 14.37
N GLY A 478 11.02 -26.77 13.57
CA GLY A 478 9.65 -26.26 13.46
C GLY A 478 8.70 -27.25 12.80
N LEU A 479 9.16 -27.94 11.74
CA LEU A 479 8.38 -29.00 11.09
C LEU A 479 8.19 -30.20 12.05
N ALA A 480 9.23 -30.60 12.78
CA ALA A 480 9.13 -31.68 13.76
C ALA A 480 8.17 -31.35 14.92
N LEU A 481 8.06 -30.08 15.30
CA LEU A 481 7.04 -29.59 16.24
C LEU A 481 5.63 -29.69 15.65
N MET A 482 5.43 -29.23 14.40
CA MET A 482 4.12 -29.31 13.72
C MET A 482 3.64 -30.75 13.52
N GLU A 483 4.57 -31.68 13.24
CA GLU A 483 4.28 -33.11 13.12
C GLU A 483 4.08 -33.82 14.48
N GLY A 484 4.21 -33.09 15.60
CA GLY A 484 4.04 -33.61 16.95
C GLY A 484 5.19 -34.51 17.45
N LYS A 485 6.34 -34.52 16.76
CA LYS A 485 7.54 -35.28 17.13
C LYS A 485 8.34 -34.59 18.25
N ILE A 486 8.21 -33.27 18.36
CA ILE A 486 8.71 -32.47 19.49
C ILE A 486 7.52 -31.86 20.22
N LYS A 487 7.57 -31.83 21.54
CA LYS A 487 6.57 -31.16 22.38
C LYS A 487 7.25 -30.07 23.19
N LEU A 488 6.63 -28.89 23.21
CA LEU A 488 7.10 -27.73 23.97
C LEU A 488 6.09 -27.36 25.05
N LYS A 489 6.58 -26.99 26.23
CA LYS A 489 5.75 -26.48 27.33
C LYS A 489 6.47 -25.31 28.01
N GLY A 490 5.85 -24.14 28.06
CA GLY A 490 6.43 -22.94 28.66
C GLY A 490 6.48 -21.78 27.66
N ASP A 491 7.51 -20.95 27.76
CA ASP A 491 7.71 -19.74 26.98
C ASP A 491 8.09 -20.05 25.51
N LEU A 492 7.18 -19.76 24.57
CA LEU A 492 7.37 -20.03 23.15
C LEU A 492 8.32 -19.02 22.48
N ASP A 493 8.49 -17.82 23.04
CA ASP A 493 9.46 -16.85 22.54
C ASP A 493 10.89 -17.31 22.81
N VAL A 494 11.11 -18.02 23.93
CA VAL A 494 12.37 -18.75 24.18
C VAL A 494 12.55 -19.88 23.16
N ALA A 495 11.49 -20.61 22.81
CA ALA A 495 11.56 -21.71 21.86
C ALA A 495 11.95 -21.27 20.45
N ALA A 496 11.41 -20.16 19.96
CA ALA A 496 11.73 -19.59 18.64
C ALA A 496 13.22 -19.21 18.50
N ARG A 497 13.90 -18.95 19.62
CA ARG A 497 15.31 -18.52 19.67
C ARG A 497 16.31 -19.63 19.99
N LEU A 498 15.86 -20.85 20.28
CA LEU A 498 16.74 -21.96 20.66
C LEU A 498 17.81 -22.25 19.61
N GLY A 499 17.45 -22.20 18.32
CA GLY A 499 18.42 -22.40 17.23
C GLY A 499 19.53 -21.34 17.27
N GLU A 500 19.16 -20.07 17.45
CA GLU A 500 20.12 -18.97 17.47
C GLU A 500 21.06 -19.01 18.68
N MET A 501 20.57 -19.47 19.85
CA MET A 501 21.36 -19.55 21.08
C MET A 501 22.42 -20.66 21.04
N PHE A 502 22.22 -21.71 20.23
CA PHE A 502 23.04 -22.94 20.26
C PHE A 502 23.58 -23.39 18.89
N GLY A 503 23.67 -22.47 17.91
CA GLY A 503 24.53 -22.64 16.74
C GLY A 503 23.86 -22.71 15.35
N ASP A 504 22.54 -22.50 15.23
CA ASP A 504 21.94 -22.23 13.91
C ASP A 504 22.25 -20.79 13.50
N GLN A 505 22.85 -20.59 12.32
CA GLN A 505 22.92 -19.25 11.75
C GLN A 505 21.51 -18.75 11.42
N PRO A 506 21.20 -17.47 11.67
CA PRO A 506 19.91 -16.93 11.31
C PRO A 506 19.69 -17.06 9.80
N ARG A 507 18.56 -17.64 9.41
CA ARG A 507 18.13 -17.71 8.01
C ARG A 507 17.54 -16.35 7.64
N TYR A 508 18.35 -15.49 7.03
CA TYR A 508 17.87 -14.30 6.34
C TYR A 508 17.92 -14.50 4.83
#